data_AF-A0A2V8BZW1-F1
#
_entry.id   AF-A0A2V8BZW1-F1
#
_cell.length_a   1.000
_cell.length_b   1.000
_cell.length_c   1.000
_cell.angle_alpha   90.00
_cell.angle_beta   90.00
_cell.angle_gamma   90.00
#
_symmetry.space_group_name_H-M   'P 1'
#
loop_
_entity.id
_entity.type
_entity.pdbx_description
1 polymer ?
#
loop_
_entity_poly.entity_id
_entity_poly.type
_entity_poly.pdbx_seq_one_letter_code
_entity_poly.pdbx_strand_id
1 'polypeptide(L)'
;MTHHNRRAFIGTALSGTAGLLLARPVPAARAQTRESRIDILVDEPIGAIAPEIYGHFVEHLGGVVYDGIWVGEQSRVANVDGIRKALVDRLKTIKPAVIRWPGGCFADSYDWHDGVGAPEKRPRRTDFWVDTRPSQDRSPTPGPQR
;
A
#
# COMPACT_ATOMS: atom_id res chain seq x y z
N MET A 1 63.35 -18.02 -5.22
CA MET A 1 63.29 -16.98 -6.27
C MET A 1 62.50 -17.54 -7.45
N THR A 2 61.18 -17.33 -7.48
CA THR A 2 60.31 -17.77 -8.58
C THR A 2 60.23 -16.67 -9.64
N HIS A 3 60.83 -16.92 -10.80
CA HIS A 3 60.77 -16.02 -11.96
C HIS A 3 59.33 -15.99 -12.50
N HIS A 4 58.65 -14.85 -12.37
CA HIS A 4 57.38 -14.61 -13.05
C HIS A 4 57.64 -14.30 -14.53
N ASN A 5 57.13 -15.15 -15.40
CA ASN A 5 57.42 -15.17 -16.83
C ASN A 5 56.54 -14.13 -17.56
N ARG A 6 57.12 -12.99 -17.96
CA ARG A 6 56.43 -11.86 -18.62
C ARG A 6 55.68 -12.24 -19.90
N ARG A 7 56.01 -13.40 -20.48
CA ARG A 7 55.38 -13.97 -21.68
C ARG A 7 54.01 -14.60 -21.43
N ALA A 8 53.73 -15.08 -20.22
CA ALA A 8 52.42 -15.65 -19.88
C ALA A 8 51.34 -14.55 -19.83
N PHE A 9 51.70 -13.34 -19.39
CA PHE A 9 50.76 -12.22 -19.25
C PHE A 9 50.25 -11.68 -20.60
N ILE A 10 51.09 -11.68 -21.63
CA ILE A 10 50.68 -11.23 -22.97
C ILE A 10 49.78 -12.26 -23.66
N GLY A 11 50.00 -13.56 -23.42
CA GLY A 11 49.17 -14.64 -23.96
C GLY A 11 47.73 -14.61 -23.42
N THR A 12 47.54 -14.29 -22.13
CA THR A 12 46.20 -14.22 -21.53
C THR A 12 45.41 -12.98 -21.96
N ALA A 13 46.09 -11.92 -22.41
CA ALA A 13 45.42 -10.69 -22.85
C ALA A 13 44.71 -10.83 -24.21
N LEU A 14 45.20 -11.69 -25.11
CA LEU A 14 44.67 -11.81 -26.47
C LEU A 14 43.38 -12.64 -26.57
N SER A 15 43.19 -13.64 -25.70
CA SER A 15 41.96 -14.46 -25.69
C SER A 15 40.73 -13.71 -25.16
N GLY A 16 40.91 -12.66 -24.34
CA GLY A 16 39.81 -11.84 -23.83
C GLY A 16 39.18 -10.93 -24.89
N THR A 17 39.93 -10.56 -25.92
CA THR A 17 39.49 -9.62 -26.96
C THR A 17 38.61 -10.24 -28.05
N ALA A 18 38.78 -11.54 -28.35
CA ALA A 18 38.03 -12.19 -29.43
C ALA A 18 36.54 -12.41 -29.08
N GLY A 19 36.22 -12.63 -27.81
CA GLY A 19 34.84 -12.83 -27.36
C GLY A 19 33.96 -11.57 -27.46
N LEU A 20 34.57 -10.39 -27.40
CA LEU A 20 33.83 -9.11 -27.45
C LEU A 20 33.43 -8.71 -28.88
N LEU A 21 34.11 -9.24 -29.91
CA LEU A 21 33.82 -8.95 -31.32
C LEU A 21 32.70 -9.81 -31.92
N LEU A 22 32.21 -10.82 -31.21
CA LEU A 22 31.11 -11.69 -31.64
C LEU A 22 29.76 -11.36 -30.96
N ALA A 23 29.72 -10.36 -30.08
CA ALA A 23 28.45 -9.90 -29.51
C ALA A 23 27.63 -9.19 -30.60
N ARG A 24 26.65 -9.89 -31.20
CA ARG A 24 25.65 -9.25 -32.07
C ARG A 24 25.01 -8.11 -31.27
N PRO A 25 24.97 -6.87 -31.78
CA PRO A 25 24.22 -5.82 -31.13
C PRO A 25 22.76 -6.26 -31.08
N VAL A 26 22.25 -6.55 -29.89
CA VAL A 26 20.81 -6.71 -29.68
C VAL A 26 20.23 -5.34 -30.02
N PRO A 27 19.35 -5.23 -31.04
CA PRO A 27 18.74 -3.95 -31.33
C PRO A 27 18.03 -3.52 -30.06
N ALA A 28 18.43 -2.39 -29.49
CA ALA A 28 17.70 -1.78 -28.40
C ALA A 28 16.26 -1.63 -28.91
N ALA A 29 15.31 -2.30 -28.24
CA ALA A 29 13.90 -2.11 -28.54
C ALA A 29 13.59 -0.63 -28.32
N ARG A 30 13.56 0.14 -29.41
CA ARG A 30 13.13 1.53 -29.37
C ARG A 30 11.61 1.47 -29.26
N ALA A 31 11.07 1.96 -28.15
CA ALA A 31 9.66 2.26 -28.06
C ALA A 31 9.31 3.19 -29.22
N GLN A 32 8.53 2.69 -30.16
CA GLN A 32 8.10 3.47 -31.31
C GLN A 32 6.96 4.37 -30.86
N THR A 33 7.14 5.67 -30.99
CA THR A 33 6.08 6.64 -30.69
C THR A 33 4.91 6.35 -31.62
N ARG A 34 3.79 5.91 -31.05
CA ARG A 34 2.54 5.70 -31.78
C ARG A 34 1.86 7.04 -31.93
N GLU A 35 1.44 7.37 -33.14
CA GLU A 35 0.61 8.55 -33.38
C GLU A 35 -0.76 8.32 -32.72
N SER A 36 -1.24 9.31 -31.96
CA SER A 36 -2.54 9.28 -31.29
C SER A 36 -3.23 10.63 -31.52
N ARG A 37 -4.54 10.58 -31.80
CA ARG A 37 -5.39 11.76 -31.99
C ARG A 37 -6.48 11.77 -30.92
N ILE A 38 -6.72 12.94 -30.33
CA ILE A 38 -7.79 13.19 -29.35
C ILE A 38 -8.57 14.41 -29.84
N ASP A 39 -9.89 14.26 -29.99
CA ASP A 39 -10.80 15.37 -30.26
C ASP A 39 -11.55 15.72 -28.96
N ILE A 40 -11.62 17.01 -28.60
CA ILE A 40 -12.32 17.50 -27.39
C ILE A 40 -13.54 18.30 -27.81
N LEU A 41 -14.73 17.75 -27.57
CA LEU A 41 -16.01 18.34 -27.97
C LEU A 41 -16.64 19.05 -26.77
N VAL A 42 -16.36 20.35 -26.61
CA VAL A 42 -16.80 21.12 -25.43
C VAL A 42 -18.30 21.44 -25.41
N ASP A 43 -18.95 21.38 -26.57
CA ASP A 43 -20.39 21.69 -26.75
C ASP A 43 -21.29 20.44 -26.71
N GLU A 44 -20.72 19.27 -26.42
CA GLU A 44 -21.42 17.97 -26.37
C GLU A 44 -21.38 17.35 -24.96
N PRO A 45 -22.11 17.88 -23.96
CA PRO A 45 -22.08 17.37 -22.60
C PRO A 45 -22.75 15.99 -22.49
N ILE A 46 -22.07 15.04 -21.83
CA ILE A 46 -22.62 13.70 -21.56
C ILE A 46 -23.47 13.67 -20.27
N GLY A 47 -22.95 14.28 -19.19
CA GLY A 47 -23.62 14.31 -17.89
C GLY A 47 -22.75 14.90 -16.78
N ALA A 48 -23.35 15.16 -15.62
CA ALA A 48 -22.62 15.60 -14.44
C ALA A 48 -21.83 14.43 -13.83
N ILE A 49 -20.56 14.65 -13.52
CA ILE A 49 -19.73 13.67 -12.81
C ILE A 49 -20.15 13.67 -11.34
N ALA A 50 -20.72 12.56 -10.87
CA ALA A 50 -21.12 12.39 -9.48
C ALA A 50 -19.89 12.43 -8.56
N PRO A 51 -19.85 13.28 -7.51
CA PRO A 51 -18.69 13.37 -6.60
C PRO A 51 -18.34 12.03 -5.92
N GLU A 52 -19.32 11.16 -5.73
CA GLU A 52 -19.19 9.86 -5.06
C GLU A 52 -18.28 8.87 -5.79
N ILE A 53 -17.98 9.10 -7.08
CA ILE A 53 -16.98 8.27 -7.79
C ILE A 53 -15.57 8.46 -7.22
N TYR A 54 -15.33 9.56 -6.50
CA TYR A 54 -14.11 9.83 -5.74
C TYR A 54 -14.24 9.42 -4.26
N GLY A 55 -15.16 8.51 -3.96
CA GLY A 55 -15.35 7.97 -2.62
C GLY A 55 -14.18 7.14 -2.11
N HIS A 56 -14.10 6.97 -0.78
CA HIS A 56 -13.09 6.15 -0.11
C HIS A 56 -13.71 4.96 0.61
N PHE A 57 -12.86 4.04 1.03
CA PHE A 57 -13.25 2.83 1.74
C PHE A 57 -12.32 2.58 2.92
N VAL A 58 -12.90 2.30 4.09
CA VAL A 58 -12.22 1.96 5.33
C VAL A 58 -12.77 0.64 5.87
N GLU A 59 -11.87 -0.27 6.18
CA GLU A 59 -12.15 -1.55 6.82
C GLU A 59 -11.30 -1.68 8.10
N HIS A 60 -11.81 -2.39 9.10
CA HIS A 60 -11.00 -2.85 10.22
C HIS A 60 -10.04 -3.96 9.73
N LEU A 61 -8.95 -3.54 9.09
CA LEU A 61 -7.93 -4.41 8.52
C LEU A 61 -6.54 -3.89 8.89
N GLY A 62 -5.76 -4.71 9.60
CA GLY A 62 -4.42 -4.35 10.06
C GLY A 62 -4.40 -3.03 10.82
N GLY A 63 -3.45 -2.15 10.45
CA GLY A 63 -3.29 -0.82 11.05
C GLY A 63 -4.10 0.30 10.40
N VAL A 64 -5.13 -0.01 9.59
CA VAL A 64 -5.91 1.03 8.90
C VAL A 64 -6.70 1.87 9.91
N VAL A 65 -7.51 1.22 10.76
CA VAL A 65 -8.30 1.93 11.77
C VAL A 65 -7.45 2.25 12.97
N TYR A 66 -6.94 1.24 13.67
CA TYR A 66 -6.08 1.44 14.85
C TYR A 66 -4.65 1.75 14.40
N ASP A 67 -4.02 2.76 15.02
CA ASP A 67 -2.77 3.41 14.59
C ASP A 67 -2.94 4.31 13.35
N GLY A 68 -3.61 3.87 12.30
CA GLY A 68 -3.84 4.69 11.10
C GLY A 68 -4.77 5.89 11.34
N ILE A 69 -6.04 5.62 11.65
CA ILE A 69 -7.09 6.63 11.84
C ILE A 69 -7.23 6.99 13.33
N TRP A 70 -7.53 6.00 14.16
CA TRP A 70 -7.70 6.12 15.59
C TRP A 70 -6.37 5.87 16.30
N VAL A 71 -5.90 6.89 17.01
CA VAL A 71 -4.68 6.85 17.82
C VAL A 71 -4.97 6.91 19.32
N GLY A 72 -6.23 7.18 19.71
CA GLY A 72 -6.68 7.37 21.08
C GLY A 72 -6.56 8.81 21.56
N GLU A 73 -7.49 9.24 22.42
CA GLU A 73 -7.55 10.64 22.89
C GLU A 73 -6.30 11.06 23.66
N GLN A 74 -5.76 10.15 24.48
CA GLN A 74 -4.56 10.36 25.31
C GLN A 74 -3.24 10.05 24.57
N SER A 75 -3.30 9.88 23.25
CA SER A 75 -2.11 9.55 22.45
C SER A 75 -1.09 10.68 22.45
N ARG A 76 0.20 10.32 22.38
CA ARG A 76 1.28 11.28 22.07
C ARG A 76 1.19 11.78 20.63
N VAL A 77 0.50 11.04 19.76
CA VAL A 77 0.23 11.48 18.39
C VAL A 77 -0.86 12.55 18.43
N ALA A 78 -0.59 13.70 17.79
CA ALA A 78 -1.56 14.79 17.70
C ALA A 78 -2.90 14.30 17.12
N ASN A 79 -3.98 14.53 17.84
CA ASN A 79 -5.31 14.01 17.52
C ASN A 79 -6.42 15.05 17.79
N VAL A 80 -7.58 14.79 17.20
CA VAL A 80 -8.86 15.45 17.48
C VAL A 80 -9.81 14.34 17.90
N ASP A 81 -10.22 14.32 19.17
CA ASP A 81 -11.09 13.29 19.75
C ASP A 81 -10.61 11.86 19.43
N GLY A 82 -9.30 11.62 19.54
CA GLY A 82 -8.67 10.33 19.27
C GLY A 82 -8.40 10.03 17.79
N ILE A 83 -8.89 10.84 16.85
CA ILE A 83 -8.61 10.71 15.42
C ILE A 83 -7.33 11.47 15.08
N ARG A 84 -6.38 10.82 14.38
CA ARG A 84 -5.10 11.40 13.98
C ARG A 84 -5.29 12.74 13.26
N LYS A 85 -4.77 13.83 13.83
CA LYS A 85 -4.98 15.20 13.32
C LYS A 85 -4.49 15.37 11.88
N ALA A 86 -3.33 14.80 11.57
CA ALA A 86 -2.77 14.86 10.22
C ALA A 86 -3.72 14.25 9.17
N LEU A 87 -4.44 13.18 9.50
CA LEU A 87 -5.43 12.61 8.60
C LEU A 87 -6.60 13.59 8.38
N VAL A 88 -7.15 14.15 9.46
CA VAL A 88 -8.24 15.14 9.41
C VAL A 88 -7.86 16.34 8.53
N ASP A 89 -6.66 16.89 8.74
CA ASP A 89 -6.18 18.04 7.98
C ASP A 89 -6.06 17.72 6.46
N ARG A 90 -5.62 16.52 6.11
CA ARG A 90 -5.49 16.10 4.70
C ARG A 90 -6.83 15.80 4.04
N LEU A 91 -7.74 15.14 4.75
CA LEU A 91 -9.08 14.84 4.23
C LEU A 91 -9.89 16.13 3.99
N LYS A 92 -9.70 17.17 4.81
CA LYS A 92 -10.31 18.50 4.56
C LYS A 92 -9.89 19.13 3.23
N THR A 93 -8.66 18.88 2.78
CA THR A 93 -8.17 19.38 1.48
C THR A 93 -8.80 18.62 0.32
N ILE A 94 -8.91 17.30 0.44
CA ILE A 94 -9.43 16.41 -0.63
C ILE A 94 -10.96 16.48 -0.72
N LYS A 95 -11.66 16.74 0.40
CA LYS A 95 -13.13 16.80 0.50
C LYS A 95 -13.78 15.53 -0.03
N PRO A 96 -13.53 14.37 0.59
CA PRO A 96 -14.12 13.11 0.16
C PRO A 96 -15.64 13.20 0.20
N ALA A 97 -16.31 12.81 -0.89
CA ALA A 97 -17.78 12.85 -0.97
C ALA A 97 -18.42 11.80 -0.06
N VAL A 98 -17.84 10.60 0.00
CA VAL A 98 -18.34 9.47 0.79
C VAL A 98 -17.19 8.60 1.28
N ILE A 99 -17.35 8.01 2.48
CA ILE A 99 -16.45 7.00 3.03
C ILE A 99 -17.28 5.79 3.46
N ARG A 100 -17.03 4.62 2.88
CA ARG A 100 -17.68 3.36 3.28
C ARG A 100 -16.97 2.74 4.48
N TRP A 101 -17.70 2.40 5.53
CA TRP A 101 -17.23 1.73 6.76
C TRP A 101 -18.43 1.09 7.50
N PRO A 102 -18.27 0.00 8.30
CA PRO A 102 -17.09 -0.85 8.49
C PRO A 102 -17.12 -1.96 7.44
N GLY A 103 -16.42 -1.78 6.31
CA GLY A 103 -16.71 -2.60 5.13
C GLY A 103 -15.76 -3.77 4.92
N GLY A 104 -15.83 -4.34 3.71
CA GLY A 104 -15.07 -5.51 3.32
C GLY A 104 -15.55 -6.76 4.04
N CYS A 105 -14.70 -7.76 4.15
CA CYS A 105 -15.05 -9.03 4.77
C CYS A 105 -15.26 -8.90 6.29
N PHE A 106 -14.67 -7.87 6.91
CA PHE A 106 -14.95 -7.56 8.31
C PHE A 106 -16.45 -7.30 8.57
N ALA A 107 -17.15 -6.67 7.62
CA ALA A 107 -18.56 -6.35 7.76
C ALA A 107 -19.45 -7.59 7.91
N ASP A 108 -19.05 -8.71 7.30
CA ASP A 108 -19.86 -9.92 7.20
C ASP A 108 -20.06 -10.61 8.56
N SER A 109 -19.16 -10.37 9.51
CA SER A 109 -19.17 -10.98 10.85
C SER A 109 -19.21 -9.97 12.00
N TYR A 110 -19.33 -8.67 11.68
CA TYR A 110 -19.33 -7.61 12.67
C TYR A 110 -20.72 -7.40 13.29
N ASP A 111 -20.82 -7.52 14.62
CA ASP A 111 -21.99 -7.09 15.38
C ASP A 111 -21.82 -5.63 15.82
N TRP A 112 -22.69 -4.75 15.34
CA TRP A 112 -22.60 -3.32 15.64
C TRP A 112 -22.80 -2.99 17.12
N HIS A 113 -23.48 -3.85 17.90
CA HIS A 113 -23.65 -3.65 19.34
C HIS A 113 -22.31 -3.67 20.07
N ASP A 114 -21.33 -4.43 19.55
CA ASP A 114 -19.99 -4.51 20.13
C ASP A 114 -19.21 -3.20 19.98
N GLY A 115 -19.61 -2.33 19.04
CA GLY A 115 -18.96 -1.04 18.77
C GLY A 115 -19.48 0.15 19.58
N VAL A 116 -20.53 -0.01 20.39
CA VAL A 116 -21.23 1.09 21.08
C VAL A 116 -21.21 0.92 22.61
N GLY A 117 -21.60 1.97 23.35
CA GLY A 117 -21.60 1.96 24.82
C GLY A 117 -20.24 2.23 25.46
N ALA A 118 -20.11 2.00 26.77
CA ALA A 118 -18.88 2.26 27.51
C ALA A 118 -17.71 1.41 26.97
N PRO A 119 -16.53 1.99 26.64
CA PRO A 119 -15.41 1.26 26.04
C PRO A 119 -15.03 -0.02 26.79
N GLU A 120 -14.92 0.05 28.11
CA GLU A 120 -14.61 -1.09 29.00
C GLU A 120 -15.63 -2.24 28.98
N LYS A 121 -16.83 -2.02 28.43
CA LYS A 121 -17.87 -3.05 28.29
C LYS A 121 -17.91 -3.66 26.90
N ARG A 122 -17.16 -3.13 25.93
CA ARG A 122 -17.13 -3.62 24.55
C ARG A 122 -16.30 -4.91 24.48
N PRO A 123 -16.84 -6.01 23.92
CA PRO A 123 -16.13 -7.28 23.89
C PRO A 123 -14.97 -7.24 22.89
N ARG A 124 -13.92 -8.01 23.17
CA ARG A 124 -12.85 -8.27 22.19
C ARG A 124 -13.29 -9.36 21.23
N ARG A 125 -13.11 -9.11 19.93
CA ARG A 125 -13.40 -10.09 18.86
C ARG A 125 -12.14 -10.41 18.08
N THR A 126 -12.02 -11.65 17.63
CA THR A 126 -11.13 -12.01 16.52
C THR A 126 -11.69 -11.40 15.24
N ASP A 127 -10.84 -10.74 14.45
CA ASP A 127 -11.27 -10.22 13.15
C ASP A 127 -11.36 -11.36 12.11
N PHE A 128 -11.99 -11.06 10.97
CA PHE A 128 -12.14 -12.00 9.85
C PHE A 128 -10.80 -12.48 9.26
N TRP A 129 -9.74 -11.69 9.42
CA TRP A 129 -8.44 -11.89 8.79
C TRP A 129 -7.46 -12.68 9.67
N VAL A 130 -7.75 -12.80 10.96
CA VAL A 130 -6.97 -13.59 11.91
C VAL A 130 -7.24 -15.07 11.67
N ASP A 131 -6.21 -15.77 11.23
CA ASP A 131 -6.17 -17.21 11.22
C ASP A 131 -6.20 -17.75 12.65
N THR A 132 -7.33 -18.32 13.06
CA THR A 132 -7.49 -18.96 14.38
C THR A 132 -6.87 -20.36 14.43
N ARG A 133 -6.19 -20.83 13.36
CA ARG A 133 -5.34 -22.02 13.48
C ARG A 133 -4.33 -21.77 14.59
N PRO A 134 -4.15 -22.68 15.56
CA PRO A 134 -3.19 -22.47 16.62
C PRO A 134 -1.80 -22.35 16.00
N SER A 135 -1.28 -21.14 15.87
CA SER A 135 0.16 -20.96 15.75
C SER A 135 0.73 -21.34 17.11
N GLN A 136 1.32 -22.53 17.22
CA GLN A 136 1.92 -23.03 18.47
C GLN A 136 3.07 -22.15 19.02
N ASP A 137 3.36 -21.00 18.40
CA ASP A 137 4.54 -20.16 18.65
C ASP A 137 4.24 -18.64 18.63
N ARG A 138 3.02 -18.21 18.93
CA ARG A 138 2.77 -16.77 19.15
C ARG A 138 2.06 -16.53 20.47
N SER A 139 2.75 -15.80 21.35
CA SER A 139 2.19 -15.26 22.57
C SER A 139 0.96 -14.40 22.26
N PRO A 140 -0.06 -14.36 23.15
CA PRO A 140 -1.27 -13.58 22.89
C PRO A 140 -0.92 -12.09 22.86
N THR A 141 -0.77 -11.51 21.67
CA THR A 141 -0.63 -10.07 21.54
C THR A 141 -1.97 -9.45 21.96
N PRO A 142 -1.98 -8.44 22.84
CA PRO A 142 -3.18 -7.64 23.06
C PRO A 142 -3.68 -7.13 21.71
N GLY A 143 -4.92 -7.47 21.38
CA GLY A 143 -5.55 -7.00 20.15
C GLY A 143 -5.71 -5.48 20.20
N PRO A 144 -5.79 -4.82 19.04
CA PRO A 144 -5.75 -3.36 18.93
C PRO A 144 -6.96 -2.63 19.54
N GLN A 145 -7.95 -3.35 20.07
CA GLN A 145 -9.21 -2.85 20.64
C GLN A 145 -9.05 -2.35 22.10
N ARG A 146 -7.97 -1.66 22.44
CA ARG A 146 -7.83 -0.94 23.72
C ARG A 146 -7.44 0.51 23.49
#